data_AF-A0A3A6G6Z6-F1
#
_entry.id   AF-A0A3A6G6Z6-F1
#
_cell.length_a   1.000
_cell.length_b   1.000
_cell.length_c   1.000
_cell.angle_alpha   90.00
_cell.angle_beta   90.00
_cell.angle_gamma   90.00
#
_symmetry.space_group_name_H-M   'P 1'
#
loop_
_entity.id
_entity.type
_entity.pdbx_description
1 polymer ?
#
loop_
_entity_poly.entity_id
_entity_poly.type
_entity_poly.pdbx_seq_one_letter_code
_entity_poly.pdbx_strand_id
1 'polypeptide(L)' 'MTDQAKIKALNKHFSEVLCPGCGQAIRESDDMSRIQYVRTKRATDVFFHTECFRKIWNRRMNDEKL' A
#
# COMPACT_ATOMS: atom_id res chain seq x y z
N MET A 1 0.01 -6.92 -11.93
CA MET A 1 -0.41 -8.07 -11.08
C MET A 1 -1.93 -8.06 -11.04
N THR A 2 -2.58 -9.23 -11.11
CA THR A 2 -4.05 -9.33 -10.99
C THR A 2 -4.50 -9.16 -9.54
N ASP A 3 -5.76 -8.81 -9.32
CA ASP A 3 -6.29 -8.62 -7.97
C ASP A 3 -6.24 -9.91 -7.12
N GLN A 4 -6.51 -11.07 -7.73
CA GLN A 4 -6.33 -12.37 -7.06
C GLN A 4 -4.88 -12.60 -6.60
N ALA A 5 -3.88 -12.15 -7.36
CA ALA A 5 -2.48 -12.28 -6.98
C ALA A 5 -2.10 -11.29 -5.86
N LYS A 6 -2.72 -10.10 -5.82
CA LYS A 6 -2.57 -9.15 -4.68
C LYS A 6 -3.12 -9.76 -3.40
N ILE A 7 -4.32 -10.34 -3.43
CA ILE A 7 -4.93 -11.03 -2.27
C ILE A 7 -4.02 -12.16 -1.77
N LYS A 8 -3.53 -13.01 -2.68
CA LYS A 8 -2.59 -14.08 -2.34
C LYS A 8 -1.29 -13.57 -1.71
N ALA A 9 -0.80 -12.40 -2.12
CA ALA A 9 0.39 -11.79 -1.53
C ALA A 9 0.06 -11.18 -0.15
N LEU A 10 -1.07 -10.48 -0.04
CA LEU A 10 -1.57 -9.88 1.20
C LEU A 10 -1.72 -10.92 2.31
N ASN A 11 -2.32 -12.07 2.00
CA ASN A 11 -2.58 -13.15 2.96
C ASN A 11 -1.31 -13.91 3.42
N LYS A 12 -0.13 -13.57 2.90
CA LYS A 12 1.15 -14.09 3.41
C LYS A 12 1.67 -13.31 4.62
N HIS A 13 1.11 -12.14 4.89
CA HIS A 13 1.51 -11.32 6.02
C HIS A 13 0.82 -11.80 7.30
N PHE A 14 1.60 -12.00 8.36
CA PHE A 14 1.06 -12.37 9.69
C PHE A 14 0.49 -11.18 10.46
N SER A 15 0.90 -9.96 10.09
CA SER A 15 0.46 -8.71 10.70
C SER A 15 -0.41 -7.91 9.73
N GLU A 16 -1.20 -6.98 10.28
CA GLU A 16 -1.97 -6.04 9.47
C GLU A 16 -1.07 -5.27 8.50
N VAL A 17 -1.50 -5.18 7.24
CA VAL A 17 -0.79 -4.42 6.21
C VAL A 17 -1.41 -3.04 6.17
N LEU A 18 -0.61 -2.03 6.51
CA LEU A 18 -1.05 -0.64 6.53
C LEU A 18 -0.60 0.09 5.27
N CYS A 19 -1.48 0.93 4.71
CA CYS A 19 -1.10 1.85 3.64
C CYS A 19 -0.13 2.90 4.19
N PRO A 20 1.11 3.01 3.67
CA PRO A 20 2.08 3.98 4.17
C PRO A 20 1.70 5.46 3.90
N GLY A 21 0.71 5.72 3.03
CA GLY A 21 0.26 7.08 2.72
C GLY A 21 -0.89 7.61 3.57
N CYS A 22 -1.69 6.73 4.19
CA CYS A 22 -2.82 7.16 5.03
C CYS A 22 -2.89 6.44 6.39
N GLY A 23 -2.08 5.40 6.62
CA GLY A 23 -2.07 4.62 7.86
C GLY A 23 -3.25 3.66 8.03
N GLN A 24 -4.21 3.65 7.10
CA GLN A 24 -5.34 2.73 7.16
C GLN A 24 -4.94 1.31 6.74
N ALA A 25 -5.58 0.33 7.36
CA ALA A 25 -5.42 -1.08 7.04
C ALA A 25 -5.90 -1.41 5.62
N ILE A 26 -5.19 -2.32 4.98
CA ILE A 26 -5.56 -2.93 3.70
C ILE A 26 -5.95 -4.38 3.98
N ARG A 27 -7.18 -4.73 3.58
CA ARG A 27 -7.80 -6.04 3.84
C ARG A 27 -8.20 -6.69 2.52
N GLU A 28 -8.29 -8.01 2.50
CA GLU A 28 -8.70 -8.76 1.30
C GLU A 28 -10.12 -8.41 0.82
N SER A 29 -10.96 -7.87 1.71
CA SER A 29 -12.31 -7.38 1.42
C SER A 29 -12.35 -6.03 0.70
N ASP A 30 -11.22 -5.33 0.61
CA ASP A 30 -11.16 -4.02 -0.03
C ASP A 30 -11.24 -4.12 -1.56
N ASP A 31 -11.58 -3.01 -2.22
CA ASP A 31 -11.52 -2.91 -3.68
C ASP A 31 -10.06 -2.97 -4.15
N MET A 32 -9.59 -4.18 -4.47
CA MET A 32 -8.22 -4.45 -4.90
C MET A 32 -7.81 -3.68 -6.16
N SER A 33 -8.76 -3.24 -6.99
CA SER A 33 -8.47 -2.39 -8.15
C SER A 33 -7.90 -1.02 -7.74
N ARG A 34 -8.22 -0.57 -6.52
CA ARG A 34 -7.72 0.67 -5.90
C ARG A 34 -6.50 0.45 -5.01
N ILE A 35 -5.99 -0.77 -4.94
CA ILE A 35 -4.77 -1.11 -4.20
C ILE A 35 -3.64 -1.36 -5.20
N GLN A 36 -2.55 -0.62 -5.04
CA GLN A 36 -1.29 -0.85 -5.72
C GLN A 36 -0.39 -1.76 -4.89
N TYR A 37 0.42 -2.53 -5.60
CA TYR A 37 1.41 -3.43 -5.00
C TYR A 37 2.76 -3.19 -5.67
N VAL A 38 3.81 -3.04 -4.87
CA VAL A 38 5.19 -3.05 -5.32
C VAL A 38 6.02 -3.96 -4.41
N ARG A 39 6.94 -4.70 -5.01
CA ARG A 39 7.96 -5.43 -4.25
C ARG A 39 9.28 -4.69 -4.35
N THR A 40 9.84 -4.32 -3.21
CA THR A 40 11.11 -3.61 -3.16
C THR A 40 12.28 -4.54 -3.53
N LYS A 41 13.44 -3.96 -3.87
CA LYS A 41 14.68 -4.72 -4.12
C LYS A 41 15.11 -5.60 -2.93
N ARG A 42 14.72 -5.25 -1.71
CA ARG A 42 14.98 -6.03 -0.49
C ARG A 42 13.89 -7.08 -0.20
N ALA A 43 13.08 -7.40 -1.21
CA ALA A 43 12.01 -8.39 -1.17
C ALA A 43 10.85 -8.09 -0.21
N THR A 44 10.74 -6.85 0.29
CA THR A 44 9.60 -6.37 1.08
C THR A 44 8.43 -6.05 0.16
N ASP A 45 7.27 -6.61 0.48
CA ASP A 45 6.00 -6.35 -0.19
C ASP A 45 5.37 -5.08 0.38
N VAL A 46 4.95 -4.15 -0.49
CA VAL A 46 4.35 -2.88 -0.11
C VAL A 46 3.03 -2.73 -0.84
N PHE A 47 1.96 -2.55 -0.06
CA PHE A 47 0.61 -2.27 -0.55
C PHE A 47 0.23 -0.83 -0.19
N PHE A 48 -0.47 -0.15 -1.09
CA PHE A 48 -0.96 1.21 -0.83
C PHE A 48 -2.17 1.54 -1.70
N HIS A 49 -3.05 2.41 -1.20
CA HIS A 49 -4.15 2.94 -2.00
C HIS A 49 -3.61 3.73 -3.20
N THR A 50 -4.18 3.56 -4.39
CA THR A 50 -3.76 4.27 -5.62
C THR A 50 -3.72 5.79 -5.40
N GLU A 51 -4.70 6.34 -4.68
CA GLU A 51 -4.75 7.77 -4.32
C GLU A 51 -3.61 8.23 -3.39
N CYS A 52 -3.03 7.32 -2.62
CA CYS A 52 -1.93 7.59 -1.70
C CYS A 52 -0.56 7.63 -2.40
N PHE A 53 -0.47 7.30 -3.69
CA PHE A 53 0.79 7.25 -4.44
C PHE A 53 1.61 8.54 -4.27
N ARG A 54 0.99 9.72 -4.43
CA ARG A 54 1.70 10.99 -4.30
C ARG A 54 2.19 11.25 -2.88
N LYS A 55 1.44 10.86 -1.85
CA LYS A 55 1.82 11.05 -0.44
C LYS A 55 3.07 10.27 -0.06
N ILE A 56 3.27 9.12 -0.70
CA ILE A 56 4.37 8.22 -0.36
C ILE A 56 5.63 8.52 -1.21
N TRP A 57 5.46 8.93 -2.48
CA TRP A 57 6.59 9.14 -3.42
C TRP A 57 6.99 10.61 -3.66
N ASN A 58 6.15 11.61 -3.36
CA ASN A 58 6.55 13.02 -3.43
C ASN A 58 7.01 13.54 -2.07
N ARG A 59 8.33 13.51 -1.84
CA ARG A 59 8.99 14.07 -0.64
C ARG A 59 9.01 15.60 -0.57
N ARG A 60 8.42 16.33 -1.52
CA ARG A 60 8.33 17.79 -1.50
C ARG A 60 6.88 18.20 -1.26
N MET A 61 6.67 18.95 -0.17
CA MET A 61 5.40 19.43 0.40
C MET A 61 4.76 18.52 1.45
N ASN A 62 5.39 18.50 2.63
CA ASN A 62 4.67 18.61 3.91
C ASN A 62 5.56 19.38 4.90
N ASP A 63 5.92 20.61 4.53
CA ASP A 63 6.09 21.69 5.51
C ASP A 63 4.72 22.35 5.64
N GLU A 64 3.77 21.66 6.27
CA GLU A 64 2.58 22.31 6.80
C GLU A 64 1.96 21.44 7.88
N LYS A 65 2.54 21.57 9.07
CA LYS A 65 1.78 21.88 10.28
C LYS A 65 2.75 22.43 11.33
N LEU A 66 2.59 23.73 11.56
CA LEU A 66 2.92 24.47 12.78
C LEU A 66 2.64 23.65 14.04
#